data_AF-A0A7K1EA36-F1
#
_entry.id   AF-A0A7K1EA36-F1
#
_cell.length_a   1.000
_cell.length_b   1.000
_cell.length_c   1.000
_cell.angle_alpha   90.00
_cell.angle_beta   90.00
_cell.angle_gamma   90.00
#
_symmetry.space_group_name_H-M   'P 1'
#
loop_
_entity.id
_entity.type
_entity.pdbx_description
1 polymer ?
#
loop_
_entity_poly.entity_id
_entity_poly.type
_entity_poly.pdbx_seq_one_letter_code
_entity_poly.pdbx_strand_id
1 'polypeptide(L)'
;AVALTARNGALNDCTDIHAVVVDSDGSAIDGTAEDIAALPDIRFDGLWSNPSIRIGKPAMHHMLTLWLDRLTPTGIAWLVVQRHLGADSLADWMTEQGWTTSRVCSRAGYRLLEVKAR
;
A
#
# COMPACT_ATOMS: atom_id res chain seq x y z
N ALA A 1 -15.50 1.31 1.48
CA ALA A 1 -14.39 2.16 1.99
C ALA A 1 -14.17 3.36 1.08
N VAL A 2 -13.83 3.15 -0.20
CA VAL A 2 -13.57 4.23 -1.19
C VAL A 2 -14.65 5.30 -1.25
N ALA A 3 -15.92 4.93 -1.43
CA ALA A 3 -17.04 5.88 -1.43
C ALA A 3 -17.22 6.65 -0.10
N LEU A 4 -16.81 6.07 1.03
CA LEU A 4 -16.82 6.77 2.31
C LEU A 4 -15.67 7.78 2.39
N THR A 5 -14.47 7.41 1.91
CA THR A 5 -13.32 8.32 1.81
C THR A 5 -13.65 9.54 0.96
N ALA A 6 -14.20 9.34 -0.24
CA ALA A 6 -14.60 10.44 -1.14
C ALA A 6 -15.62 11.38 -0.48
N ARG A 7 -16.68 10.82 0.13
CA ARG A 7 -17.70 11.60 0.82
C ARG A 7 -17.14 12.37 2.02
N ASN A 8 -16.26 11.75 2.80
CA ASN A 8 -15.64 12.41 3.94
C ASN A 8 -14.71 13.55 3.50
N GLY A 9 -13.97 13.39 2.39
CA GLY A 9 -13.16 14.47 1.81
C GLY A 9 -14.02 15.67 1.43
N ALA A 10 -15.11 15.43 0.68
CA ALA A 10 -16.05 16.48 0.28
C ALA A 10 -16.73 17.18 1.47
N LEU A 11 -17.12 16.43 2.51
CA LEU A 11 -17.75 16.99 3.71
C LEU A 11 -16.80 17.86 4.56
N ASN A 12 -15.48 17.74 4.37
CA ASN A 12 -14.46 18.48 5.11
C ASN A 12 -13.64 19.41 4.20
N ASP A 13 -14.17 19.76 3.02
CA ASP A 13 -13.52 20.66 2.04
C ASP A 13 -12.08 20.25 1.68
N CYS A 14 -11.77 18.96 1.75
CA CYS A 14 -10.47 18.41 1.40
C CYS A 14 -10.49 18.01 -0.07
N THR A 15 -10.16 18.95 -0.96
CA THR A 15 -10.18 18.76 -2.42
C THR A 15 -9.11 17.80 -2.93
N ASP A 16 -8.04 17.63 -2.16
CA ASP A 16 -6.86 16.84 -2.55
C ASP A 16 -6.97 15.37 -2.10
N ILE A 17 -8.18 14.90 -1.78
CA ILE A 17 -8.46 13.51 -1.43
C ILE A 17 -9.03 12.78 -2.65
N HIS A 18 -8.22 11.91 -3.21
CA HIS A 18 -8.56 11.08 -4.35
C HIS A 18 -8.88 9.65 -3.89
N ALA A 19 -9.96 9.07 -4.41
CA ALA A 19 -10.45 7.77 -3.97
C ALA A 19 -10.83 6.91 -5.18
N VAL A 20 -9.99 5.90 -5.45
CA VAL A 20 -10.10 5.03 -6.63
C VAL A 20 -10.24 3.57 -6.18
N VAL A 21 -11.14 2.82 -6.82
CA VAL A 21 -11.18 1.36 -6.74
C VAL A 21 -10.28 0.82 -7.85
N VAL A 22 -9.38 -0.09 -7.49
CA VAL A 22 -8.41 -0.69 -8.42
C VAL A 22 -8.53 -2.21 -8.39
N ASP A 23 -8.21 -2.86 -9.50
CA ASP A 23 -8.03 -4.30 -9.56
C ASP A 23 -6.66 -4.70 -8.98
N SER A 24 -6.45 -6.00 -8.84
CA SER A 24 -5.22 -6.66 -8.40
C SER A 24 -3.99 -6.33 -9.24
N ASP A 25 -4.16 -5.91 -10.50
CA ASP A 25 -3.10 -5.45 -11.40
C ASP A 25 -2.90 -3.92 -11.38
N GLY A 26 -3.59 -3.22 -10.46
CA GLY A 26 -3.48 -1.77 -10.29
C GLY A 26 -4.23 -0.94 -11.35
N SER A 27 -4.97 -1.56 -12.26
CA SER A 27 -5.88 -0.85 -13.17
C SER A 27 -7.08 -0.30 -12.40
N ALA A 28 -7.59 0.87 -12.81
CA ALA A 28 -8.75 1.46 -12.16
C ALA A 28 -10.05 0.76 -12.59
N ILE A 29 -10.88 0.42 -11.61
CA ILE A 29 -12.24 -0.12 -11.77
C ILE A 29 -13.28 1.00 -11.63
N ASP A 30 -13.07 1.92 -10.69
CA ASP A 30 -13.98 3.03 -10.38
C ASP A 30 -13.20 4.23 -9.82
N GLY A 31 -13.62 5.45 -10.15
CA GLY A 31 -12.92 6.70 -9.81
C GLY A 31 -13.31 7.85 -10.75
N THR A 32 -12.81 9.06 -10.49
CA THR A 32 -13.01 10.17 -11.43
C THR A 32 -12.16 9.97 -12.69
N ALA A 33 -12.55 10.58 -13.81
CA ALA A 33 -11.78 10.48 -15.06
C ALA A 33 -10.34 11.03 -14.89
N GLU A 34 -10.19 12.08 -14.08
CA GLU A 34 -8.89 12.66 -13.73
C GLU A 34 -8.03 11.68 -12.92
N ASP A 35 -8.59 11.08 -11.87
CA ASP A 35 -7.86 10.12 -11.03
C ASP A 35 -7.42 8.89 -11.82
N ILE A 36 -8.32 8.36 -12.66
CA ILE A 36 -8.05 7.21 -13.52
C ILE A 36 -6.89 7.52 -14.48
N ALA A 37 -6.88 8.72 -15.07
CA ALA A 37 -5.82 9.13 -15.99
C ALA A 37 -4.47 9.34 -15.28
N ALA A 38 -4.46 9.83 -14.04
CA ALA A 38 -3.25 10.07 -13.26
C ALA A 38 -2.66 8.79 -12.62
N LEU A 39 -3.49 7.78 -12.37
CA LEU A 39 -3.11 6.59 -11.61
C LEU A 39 -1.85 5.85 -12.12
N PRO A 40 -1.63 5.65 -13.44
CA PRO A 40 -0.47 4.89 -13.93
C PRO A 40 0.88 5.53 -13.58
N ASP A 41 0.94 6.86 -13.55
CA ASP A 41 2.17 7.62 -13.40
C ASP A 41 2.41 8.11 -11.97
N ILE A 42 1.43 7.94 -11.08
CA ILE A 42 1.54 8.42 -9.70
C ILE A 42 2.71 7.76 -8.96
N ARG A 43 3.38 8.55 -8.13
CA ARG A 43 4.43 8.10 -7.21
C ARG A 43 4.12 8.61 -5.80
N PHE A 44 4.62 7.89 -4.80
CA PHE A 44 4.28 8.13 -3.40
C PHE A 44 5.51 8.40 -2.55
N ASP A 45 5.53 9.53 -1.85
CA ASP A 45 6.49 9.76 -0.76
C ASP A 45 6.14 8.97 0.51
N GLY A 46 4.86 8.61 0.65
CA GLY A 46 4.34 7.84 1.77
C GLY A 46 3.28 6.85 1.34
N LEU A 47 3.37 5.62 1.84
CA LEU A 47 2.36 4.58 1.63
C LEU A 47 2.01 3.92 2.97
N TRP A 48 0.74 3.72 3.25
CA TRP A 48 0.29 3.00 4.45
C TRP A 48 -0.62 1.85 4.04
N SER A 49 -0.37 0.67 4.59
CA SER A 49 -1.22 -0.49 4.31
C SER A 49 -1.26 -1.48 5.47
N ASN A 50 -2.41 -2.11 5.61
CA ASN A 50 -2.58 -3.35 6.34
C ASN A 50 -2.91 -4.43 5.29
N PRO A 51 -1.89 -4.97 4.59
CA PRO A 51 -2.11 -5.82 3.44
C PRO A 51 -2.90 -7.07 3.83
N SER A 52 -3.97 -7.35 3.08
CA SER A 52 -4.79 -8.54 3.33
C SER A 52 -3.99 -9.79 2.99
N ILE A 53 -3.67 -10.59 4.01
CA ILE A 53 -2.99 -11.88 3.82
C ILE A 53 -3.93 -12.99 3.30
N ARG A 54 -5.25 -12.75 3.28
CA ARG A 54 -6.27 -13.74 2.90
C ARG A 54 -6.41 -13.96 1.40
N ILE A 55 -5.80 -13.11 0.58
CA ILE A 55 -5.82 -13.22 -0.89
C ILE A 55 -4.81 -14.25 -1.42
N GLY A 56 -4.04 -14.88 -0.52
CA GLY A 56 -2.97 -15.81 -0.87
C GLY A 56 -1.64 -15.12 -1.13
N LYS A 57 -0.55 -15.84 -0.87
CA LYS A 57 0.83 -15.31 -0.96
C LYS A 57 1.18 -14.74 -2.35
N PRO A 58 0.89 -15.42 -3.48
CA PRO A 58 1.25 -14.90 -4.80
C PRO A 58 0.55 -13.57 -5.15
N ALA A 59 -0.77 -13.48 -4.91
CA ALA A 59 -1.53 -12.26 -5.19
C ALA A 59 -1.09 -11.10 -4.29
N MET A 60 -0.81 -11.38 -3.01
CA MET A 60 -0.28 -10.38 -2.08
C MET A 60 1.10 -9.87 -2.51
N HIS A 61 2.00 -10.77 -2.91
CA HIS A 61 3.34 -10.38 -3.39
C HIS A 61 3.23 -9.53 -4.65
N HIS A 62 2.41 -9.93 -5.62
CA HIS A 62 2.19 -9.16 -6.83
C HIS A 62 1.66 -7.75 -6.53
N MET A 63 0.62 -7.64 -5.70
CA MET A 63 0.06 -6.36 -5.26
C MET A 63 1.12 -5.49 -4.58
N LEU A 64 1.88 -6.06 -3.63
CA LEU A 64 2.93 -5.30 -2.93
C LEU A 64 4.02 -4.82 -3.88
N THR A 65 4.49 -5.65 -4.81
CA THR A 65 5.45 -5.24 -5.83
C THR A 65 4.93 -4.05 -6.62
N LEU A 66 3.69 -4.13 -7.12
CA LEU A 66 3.09 -3.07 -7.92
C LEU A 66 3.05 -1.73 -7.20
N TRP A 67 2.68 -1.71 -5.92
CA TRP A 67 2.52 -0.46 -5.17
C TRP A 67 3.84 0.05 -4.57
N LEU A 68 4.72 -0.84 -4.11
CA LEU A 68 6.02 -0.45 -3.57
C LEU A 68 6.98 0.07 -4.64
N ASP A 69 6.88 -0.41 -5.89
CA ASP A 69 7.64 0.14 -7.02
C ASP A 69 7.19 1.55 -7.44
N ARG A 70 6.08 2.05 -6.88
CA ARG A 70 5.62 3.43 -7.06
C ARG A 70 6.06 4.35 -5.93
N LEU A 71 6.88 3.91 -4.98
CA LEU A 71 7.52 4.83 -4.05
C LEU A 71 8.45 5.78 -4.81
N THR A 72 8.53 7.03 -4.36
CA THR A 72 9.61 7.94 -4.80
C THR A 72 10.96 7.43 -4.28
N PRO A 73 12.11 7.89 -4.81
CA PRO A 73 13.42 7.44 -4.33
C PRO A 73 13.66 7.65 -2.82
N THR A 74 12.93 8.59 -2.21
CA THR A 74 12.95 8.88 -0.77
C THR A 74 11.70 8.40 -0.05
N GLY A 75 10.80 7.72 -0.75
CA GLY A 75 9.50 7.30 -0.27
C GLY A 75 9.57 6.15 0.73
N ILE A 76 8.62 6.14 1.66
CA ILE A 76 8.53 5.14 2.72
C ILE A 76 7.13 4.53 2.77
N ALA A 77 7.07 3.21 2.76
CA ALA A 77 5.87 2.46 3.07
C ALA A 77 5.86 1.95 4.52
N TRP A 78 4.69 1.99 5.13
CA TRP A 78 4.41 1.51 6.48
C TRP A 78 3.38 0.39 6.42
N LEU A 79 3.83 -0.83 6.72
CA LEU A 79 2.98 -2.01 6.66
C LEU A 79 2.68 -2.53 8.06
N VAL A 80 1.41 -2.72 8.38
CA VAL A 80 0.98 -3.34 9.63
C VAL A 80 0.54 -4.77 9.34
N VAL A 81 1.25 -5.74 9.91
CA VAL A 81 1.03 -7.18 9.60
C VAL A 81 0.94 -7.99 10.88
N GLN A 82 -0.01 -8.92 10.95
CA GLN A 82 -0.13 -9.80 12.11
C GLN A 82 1.01 -10.83 12.14
N ARG A 83 1.69 -10.99 13.28
CA ARG A 83 2.88 -11.86 13.43
C ARG A 83 2.66 -13.28 12.93
N HIS A 84 1.55 -13.90 13.35
CA HIS A 84 1.23 -15.28 13.01
C HIS A 84 0.79 -15.48 11.55
N LEU A 85 0.58 -14.38 10.82
CA LEU A 85 0.16 -14.39 9.42
C LEU A 85 1.33 -14.13 8.46
N GLY A 86 2.57 -14.36 8.93
CA GLY A 86 3.76 -14.31 8.07
C GLY A 86 4.47 -12.96 8.03
N ALA A 87 4.41 -12.16 9.11
CA ALA A 87 5.06 -10.86 9.12
C ALA A 87 6.61 -10.93 8.96
N ASP A 88 7.25 -11.97 9.52
CA ASP A 88 8.70 -12.23 9.32
C ASP A 88 8.99 -12.60 7.87
N SER A 89 8.32 -13.63 7.36
CA SER A 89 8.56 -14.14 6.01
C SER A 89 8.20 -13.13 4.92
N LEU A 90 7.27 -12.22 5.19
CA LEU A 90 6.98 -11.10 4.30
C LEU A 90 8.12 -10.07 4.30
N ALA A 91 8.69 -9.76 5.47
CA ALA A 91 9.81 -8.83 5.57
C ALA A 91 11.07 -9.39 4.89
N ASP A 92 11.35 -10.68 5.08
CA ASP A 92 12.44 -11.38 4.41
C ASP A 92 12.26 -11.34 2.89
N TRP A 93 11.05 -11.68 2.40
CA TRP A 93 10.74 -11.61 0.97
C TRP A 93 10.92 -10.20 0.40
N MET A 94 10.42 -9.15 1.05
CA MET A 94 10.60 -7.77 0.57
C MET A 94 12.08 -7.38 0.52
N THR A 95 12.87 -7.82 1.48
CA THR A 95 14.33 -7.62 1.49
C THR A 95 14.99 -8.35 0.32
N GLU A 96 14.60 -9.59 0.04
CA GLU A 96 15.09 -10.36 -1.12
C GLU A 96 14.71 -9.72 -2.47
N GLN A 97 13.59 -9.00 -2.56
CA GLN A 97 13.19 -8.26 -3.75
C GLN A 97 13.93 -6.93 -3.95
N GLY A 98 14.74 -6.51 -2.98
CA GLY A 98 15.58 -5.32 -3.04
C GLY A 98 15.08 -4.12 -2.24
N TRP A 99 13.88 -4.16 -1.65
CA TRP A 99 13.44 -3.08 -0.77
C TRP A 99 14.12 -3.18 0.59
N THR A 100 14.63 -2.04 1.08
CA THR A 100 15.16 -2.01 2.45
C THR A 100 14.00 -2.10 3.44
N THR A 101 13.87 -3.24 4.11
CA THR A 101 12.77 -3.52 5.05
C THR A 101 13.29 -3.62 6.47
N SER A 102 12.66 -2.90 7.41
CA SER A 102 12.99 -2.98 8.83
C SER A 102 11.74 -3.13 9.71
N ARG A 103 11.90 -3.80 10.86
CA ARG A 103 10.85 -3.88 11.87
C ARG A 103 11.00 -2.71 12.84
N VAL A 104 10.03 -1.82 12.87
CA VAL A 104 10.05 -0.65 13.76
C VAL A 104 9.58 -0.99 15.16
N CYS A 105 8.44 -1.67 15.28
CA CYS A 105 7.93 -2.11 16.58
C CYS A 105 7.00 -3.32 16.48
N SER A 106 6.59 -3.85 17.62
CA SER A 106 5.59 -4.90 17.72
C SER A 106 4.65 -4.61 18.88
N ARG A 107 3.34 -4.71 18.64
CA ARG A 107 2.31 -4.47 19.66
C ARG A 107 1.08 -5.33 19.37
N ALA A 108 0.49 -5.89 20.42
CA ALA A 108 -0.78 -6.62 20.35
C ALA A 108 -0.85 -7.71 19.25
N GLY A 109 0.28 -8.40 18.99
CA GLY A 109 0.33 -9.43 17.96
C GLY A 109 0.62 -8.93 16.53
N TYR A 110 0.78 -7.62 16.32
CA TYR A 110 1.12 -7.01 15.04
C TYR A 110 2.56 -6.53 15.01
N ARG A 111 3.11 -6.42 13.79
CA ARG A 111 4.38 -5.76 13.48
C ARG A 111 4.12 -4.53 12.63
N LEU A 112 4.83 -3.46 12.95
CA LEU A 112 5.01 -2.33 12.06
C LEU A 112 6.30 -2.52 11.29
N LEU A 113 6.20 -2.62 9.97
CA LEU A 113 7.32 -2.70 9.06
C LEU A 113 7.49 -1.35 8.36
N GLU A 114 8.71 -0.85 8.32
CA GLU A 114 9.15 0.23 7.45
C GLU A 114 9.76 -0.40 6.19
N VAL A 115 9.35 0.07 5.02
CA VAL A 115 9.86 -0.38 3.73
C VAL A 115 10.26 0.84 2.92
N LYS A 116 11.53 0.95 2.53
CA LYS A 116 12.05 2.04 1.69
C LYS A 116 12.14 1.62 0.24
N ALA A 117 12.04 2.58 -0.67
CA ALA A 117 12.24 2.37 -2.09
C ALA A 117 13.58 1.65 -2.38
N ARG A 118 13.58 0.87 -3.47
CA ARG A 118 14.75 0.11 -3.95
C ARG A 118 15.48 0.85 -5.07
#